data_AF-A0A2M7CV31-F1
#
_entry.id   AF-A0A2M7CV31-F1
#
_cell.length_a   1.000
_cell.length_b   1.000
_cell.length_c   1.000
_cell.angle_alpha   90.00
_cell.angle_beta   90.00
_cell.angle_gamma   90.00
#
_symmetry.space_group_name_H-M   'P 1'
#
loop_
_entity.id
_entity.type
_entity.pdbx_description
1 polymer ?
#
loop_
_entity_poly.entity_id
_entity_poly.type
_entity_poly.pdbx_seq_one_letter_code
_entity_poly.pdbx_strand_id
1 'polypeptide(L)'
;MPQRQISTAACLHEVRYEIRGELARRSLELEQQGHAIIKLNIGNPALFGFETPSHLRAAIAEHLPDSDAYCHQQGMAAAREAIAMR
;
A
#
# COMPACT_ATOMS: atom_id res chain seq x y z
N MET A 1 -25.72 -11.75 26.47
CA MET A 1 -24.98 -12.96 26.04
C MET A 1 -23.48 -12.66 26.14
N PRO A 2 -22.66 -13.47 26.83
CA PRO A 2 -21.21 -13.25 26.80
C PRO A 2 -20.69 -13.49 25.38
N GLN A 3 -19.89 -12.56 24.87
CA GLN A 3 -19.37 -12.63 23.51
C GLN A 3 -18.20 -13.62 23.47
N ARG A 4 -18.33 -14.67 22.64
CA ARG A 4 -17.27 -15.66 22.45
C ARG A 4 -16.05 -15.01 21.82
N GLN A 5 -14.89 -15.10 22.49
CA GLN A 5 -13.63 -14.62 21.96
C GLN A 5 -13.20 -15.49 20.77
N ILE A 6 -12.85 -14.84 19.66
CA ILE A 6 -12.34 -15.49 18.45
C ILE A 6 -10.82 -15.28 18.43
N SER A 7 -10.06 -16.36 18.55
CA SER A 7 -8.60 -16.33 18.49
C SER A 7 -8.09 -16.24 17.05
N THR A 8 -6.96 -15.58 16.84
CA THR A 8 -6.23 -15.58 15.56
C THR A 8 -5.56 -16.93 15.29
N ALA A 9 -5.24 -17.21 14.02
CA ALA A 9 -4.50 -18.41 13.64
C ALA A 9 -3.07 -18.40 14.20
N ALA A 10 -2.58 -19.56 14.65
CA ALA A 10 -1.27 -19.68 15.28
C ALA A 10 -0.09 -19.26 14.38
N CYS A 11 -0.22 -19.43 13.06
CA CYS A 11 0.80 -19.02 12.09
C CYS A 11 1.03 -17.49 12.05
N LEU A 12 0.09 -16.69 12.57
CA LEU A 12 0.21 -15.24 12.61
C LEU A 12 0.97 -14.74 13.86
N HIS A 13 1.21 -15.59 14.87
CA HIS A 13 1.78 -15.15 16.15
C HIS A 13 3.20 -14.59 16.02
N GLU A 14 3.98 -15.05 15.03
CA GLU A 14 5.34 -14.59 14.78
C GLU A 14 5.46 -13.63 13.59
N VAL A 15 4.34 -13.28 12.95
CA VAL A 15 4.33 -12.29 11.87
C VAL A 15 4.54 -10.91 12.46
N ARG A 16 5.52 -10.15 11.95
CA ARG A 16 5.83 -8.78 12.36
C ARG A 16 5.82 -7.87 11.14
N TYR A 17 5.14 -6.73 11.23
CA TYR A 17 5.12 -5.69 10.22
C TYR A 17 5.23 -4.32 10.90
N GLU A 18 6.46 -3.96 11.27
CA GLU A 18 6.72 -2.84 12.18
C GLU A 18 6.57 -1.45 11.54
N ILE A 19 6.51 -1.35 10.21
CA ILE A 19 6.28 -0.07 9.50
C ILE A 19 5.00 0.62 10.01
N ARG A 20 4.00 -0.16 10.43
CA ARG A 20 2.74 0.32 11.03
C ARG A 20 2.53 -0.19 12.47
N GLY A 21 3.63 -0.51 13.16
CA GLY A 21 3.62 -1.04 14.53
C GLY A 21 3.51 0.03 15.60
N GLU A 22 4.04 -0.26 16.79
CA GLU A 22 3.91 0.60 17.98
C GLU A 22 4.49 2.00 17.78
N LEU A 23 5.60 2.12 17.04
CA LEU A 23 6.22 3.40 16.73
C LEU A 23 5.32 4.30 15.86
N ALA A 24 4.60 3.72 14.90
CA ALA A 24 3.65 4.47 14.07
C ALA A 24 2.47 4.98 14.92
N ARG A 25 1.98 4.16 15.86
CA ARG A 25 0.95 4.55 16.82
C ARG A 25 1.43 5.68 17.73
N ARG A 26 2.66 5.58 18.25
CA ARG A 26 3.26 6.64 19.08
C ARG A 26 3.47 7.93 18.30
N SER A 27 3.91 7.85 17.05
CA SER A 27 4.03 9.01 16.17
C SER A 27 2.67 9.70 15.99
N LEU A 28 1.59 8.93 15.77
CA LEU A 28 0.24 9.48 15.61
C LEU A 28 -0.25 10.17 16.88
N GLU A 29 0.01 9.59 18.06
CA GLU A 29 -0.31 10.22 19.35
C GLU A 29 0.39 11.58 19.50
N LEU A 30 1.68 11.65 19.16
CA LEU A 30 2.45 12.90 19.22
C LEU A 30 1.91 13.93 18.23
N GLU A 31 1.55 13.52 17.01
CA GLU A 31 0.89 14.40 16.04
C GLU A 31 -0.44 14.94 16.58
N GLN A 32 -1.26 14.12 17.24
CA GLN A 32 -2.52 14.56 17.87
C GLN A 32 -2.31 15.53 19.03
N GLN A 33 -1.16 15.46 19.71
CA GLN A 33 -0.75 16.41 20.74
C GLN A 33 -0.20 17.73 20.16
N GLY A 34 -0.16 17.86 18.82
CA GLY A 34 0.32 19.04 18.11
C GLY A 34 1.82 19.05 17.82
N HIS A 35 2.53 17.94 18.07
CA HIS A 35 3.94 17.84 17.68
C HIS A 35 4.07 17.62 16.17
N ALA A 36 4.95 18.40 15.55
CA ALA A 36 5.37 18.13 14.18
C ALA A 36 6.30 16.91 14.16
N ILE A 37 5.93 15.87 13.42
CA ILE A 37 6.75 14.65 13.24
C ILE A 37 7.18 14.52 11.78
N ILE A 38 8.49 14.42 11.55
CA ILE A 38 9.05 14.17 10.21
C ILE A 38 9.14 12.66 10.02
N LYS A 39 8.34 12.13 9.09
CA LYS A 39 8.26 10.69 8.82
C LYS A 39 9.33 10.27 7.83
N LEU A 40 10.48 9.80 8.33
CA LEU A 40 11.59 9.26 7.52
C LEU A 40 11.57 7.73 7.41
N ASN A 41 10.55 7.09 7.98
CA ASN A 41 10.42 5.63 8.05
C ASN A 41 9.61 5.02 6.89
N ILE A 42 8.99 5.85 6.03
CA ILE A 42 8.10 5.38 4.97
C ILE A 42 8.61 5.81 3.59
N GLY A 43 8.73 4.83 2.69
CA GLY A 43 8.98 5.07 1.27
C GLY A 43 7.70 5.47 0.53
N ASN A 44 7.05 6.56 0.92
CA ASN A 44 5.88 7.11 0.22
C ASN A 44 6.29 8.39 -0.54
N PRO A 45 6.67 8.30 -1.83
CA PRO A 45 7.22 9.43 -2.58
C PRO A 45 6.30 10.65 -2.63
N ALA A 46 4.98 10.45 -2.64
CA ALA A 46 4.01 11.55 -2.71
C ALA A 46 4.10 12.49 -1.49
N LEU A 47 4.47 11.98 -0.30
CA LEU A 47 4.69 12.82 0.89
C LEU A 47 5.94 13.70 0.78
N PHE A 48 6.81 13.41 -0.19
CA PHE A 48 8.07 14.12 -0.44
C PHE A 48 8.06 14.89 -1.77
N GLY A 49 6.87 15.15 -2.34
CA GLY A 49 6.72 15.98 -3.54
C GLY A 49 7.00 15.26 -4.86
N PHE A 50 7.13 13.92 -4.85
CA PHE A 50 7.19 13.17 -6.10
C PHE A 50 5.80 12.96 -6.65
N GLU A 51 5.65 13.20 -7.95
CA GLU A 51 4.42 12.95 -8.68
C GLU A 51 4.58 11.83 -9.70
N THR A 52 3.48 11.11 -9.95
CA THR A 52 3.40 10.18 -11.07
C THR A 52 3.60 10.94 -12.39
N PRO A 53 4.47 10.47 -13.31
CA PRO A 53 4.63 11.06 -14.64
C PRO A 53 3.29 11.24 -15.38
N SER A 54 3.13 12.36 -16.09
CA SER A 54 1.86 12.70 -16.78
C SER A 54 1.40 11.64 -17.77
N HIS A 55 2.32 11.05 -18.54
CA HIS A 55 2.01 10.00 -19.51
C HIS A 55 1.44 8.74 -18.85
N LEU A 56 1.89 8.38 -17.64
CA LEU A 56 1.32 7.24 -16.90
C LEU A 56 -0.09 7.55 -16.41
N ARG A 57 -0.33 8.76 -15.91
CA ARG A 57 -1.69 9.20 -15.50
C ARG A 57 -2.67 9.18 -16.66
N ALA A 58 -2.24 9.68 -17.83
CA ALA A 58 -3.03 9.65 -19.06
C ALA A 58 -3.33 8.21 -19.51
N ALA A 59 -2.32 7.34 -19.55
CA ALA A 59 -2.50 5.95 -19.95
C ALA A 59 -3.47 5.19 -19.03
N ILE A 60 -3.39 5.38 -17.71
CA ILE A 60 -4.34 4.78 -16.76
C ILE A 60 -5.76 5.29 -17.00
N ALA A 61 -5.93 6.61 -17.15
CA ALA A 61 -7.25 7.21 -17.37
C ALA A 61 -7.89 6.73 -18.68
N GLU A 62 -7.10 6.63 -19.75
CA GLU A 62 -7.53 6.17 -21.06
C GLU A 62 -8.01 4.71 -21.04
N HIS A 63 -7.29 3.83 -20.32
CA HIS A 63 -7.58 2.38 -20.31
C HIS A 63 -8.46 1.94 -19.13
N LEU A 64 -8.91 2.86 -18.28
CA LEU A 64 -9.77 2.54 -17.14
C LEU A 64 -11.07 1.83 -17.56
N PRO A 65 -11.78 2.24 -18.64
CA PRO A 65 -12.99 1.55 -19.10
C PRO A 65 -12.76 0.10 -19.53
N ASP A 66 -11.55 -0.25 -19.95
CA ASP A 66 -11.21 -1.61 -20.41
C ASP A 66 -10.83 -2.56 -19.25
N SER A 67 -10.82 -2.06 -18.01
CA SER A 67 -10.27 -2.76 -16.84
C SER A 67 -11.29 -3.51 -15.98
N ASP A 68 -12.57 -3.51 -16.35
CA ASP A 68 -13.66 -4.13 -15.58
C ASP A 68 -13.53 -5.66 -15.47
N ALA A 69 -13.04 -6.30 -16.54
CA ALA A 69 -12.95 -7.75 -16.61
C ALA A 69 -11.69 -8.29 -15.93
N TYR A 70 -11.80 -9.48 -15.35
CA TYR A 70 -10.63 -10.18 -14.83
C TYR A 70 -9.63 -10.49 -15.96
N CYS A 71 -8.35 -10.26 -15.68
CA CYS A 71 -7.26 -10.76 -16.51
C CYS A 71 -6.81 -12.15 -16.06
N HIS A 72 -5.84 -12.73 -16.78
CA HIS A 72 -5.21 -13.99 -16.37
C HIS A 72 -4.57 -13.86 -14.97
N GLN A 73 -4.52 -14.95 -14.19
CA GLN A 73 -4.01 -14.95 -12.81
C GLN A 73 -2.55 -14.47 -12.65
N GLN A 74 -1.77 -14.50 -13.73
CA GLN A 74 -0.39 -13.98 -13.75
C GLN A 74 -0.30 -12.49 -14.13
N GLY A 75 -1.42 -11.85 -14.45
CA GLY A 75 -1.50 -10.50 -14.99
C GLY A 75 -1.65 -10.44 -16.51
N MET A 76 -1.77 -9.22 -17.03
CA MET A 76 -1.94 -8.92 -18.46
C MET A 76 -0.74 -9.41 -19.29
N ALA A 77 -0.98 -10.07 -20.42
CA ALA A 77 0.08 -10.59 -21.28
C ALA A 77 1.03 -9.48 -21.77
N ALA A 78 0.48 -8.39 -22.32
CA ALA A 78 1.25 -7.24 -22.81
C ALA A 78 2.16 -6.62 -21.72
N ALA A 79 1.68 -6.54 -20.47
CA ALA A 79 2.49 -6.02 -19.36
C ALA A 79 3.65 -6.97 -19.02
N ARG A 80 3.40 -8.29 -19.00
CA ARG A 80 4.44 -9.29 -18.73
C ARG A 80 5.51 -9.31 -19.83
N GLU A 81 5.09 -9.22 -21.09
CA GLU A 81 6.01 -9.13 -22.23
C GLU A 81 6.87 -7.86 -22.16
N ALA A 82 6.27 -6.70 -21.88
CA ALA A 82 7.00 -5.45 -21.73
C ALA A 82 8.03 -5.47 -20.58
N ILE A 83 7.74 -6.18 -19.48
CA ILE A 83 8.68 -6.38 -18.38
C ILE A 83 9.84 -7.29 -18.80
N ALA A 84 9.56 -8.38 -19.52
CA ALA A 84 10.57 -9.36 -19.94
C ALA A 84 11.48 -8.86 -21.06
N MET A 85 11.03 -7.90 -21.88
CA MET A 85 11.81 -7.28 -22.96
C MET A 85 12.81 -6.22 -22.48
N ARG A 86 12.79 -5.84 -21.19
CA ARG A 86 13.75 -4.94 -20.57
C ARG A 86 14.93 -5.70 -19.97
#